data_AF-A0A9W7CSV8-F1
#
_entry.id   AF-A0A9W7CSV8-F1
#
_cell.length_a   1.000
_cell.length_b   1.000
_cell.length_c   1.000
_cell.angle_alpha   90.00
_cell.angle_beta   90.00
_cell.angle_gamma   90.00
#
_symmetry.space_group_name_H-M   'P 1'
#
loop_
_entity.id
_entity.type
_entity.pdbx_description
1 polymer ?
#
loop_
_entity_poly.entity_id
_entity_poly.type
_entity_poly.pdbx_seq_one_letter_code
_entity_poly.pdbx_strand_id
1 'polypeptide(L)'
;MKTIKYLDCYSQMFEDEAGIGAITSNKNFSIPFASPFDSAPWTFQSGSSIRDFQVQVGNINVFQDVHSYDWMTCLDEFSKLSAVNGDLSREISNGLIGLDKWQTAQRILLADCSRISEADVPQSIKISGTNIATQGTNLLVLVVYERSLELDRTTGEVYRAD
;
A
#
# COMPACT_ATOMS: atom_id res chain seq x y z
N MET A 1 -27.81 17.81 -1.10
CA MET A 1 -26.94 16.64 -1.26
C MET A 1 -25.82 16.69 -0.24
N LYS A 2 -25.38 15.52 0.27
CA LYS A 2 -24.23 15.40 1.17
C LYS A 2 -23.18 14.54 0.48
N THR A 3 -22.01 15.13 0.25
CA THR A 3 -20.84 14.39 -0.23
C THR A 3 -20.22 13.64 0.95
N ILE A 4 -19.98 12.34 0.76
CA ILE A 4 -19.30 11.47 1.71
C ILE A 4 -18.04 10.96 1.04
N LYS A 5 -16.91 11.15 1.72
CA LYS A 5 -15.63 10.56 1.33
C LYS A 5 -15.45 9.22 2.04
N TYR A 6 -15.01 8.21 1.30
CA TYR A 6 -14.74 6.88 1.84
C TYR A 6 -13.44 6.35 1.24
N LEU A 7 -12.74 5.50 1.99
CA LEU A 7 -11.58 4.77 1.49
C LEU A 7 -12.06 3.45 0.90
N ASP A 8 -11.54 3.14 -0.28
CA ASP A 8 -11.74 1.88 -0.96
C ASP A 8 -10.38 1.22 -1.18
N CYS A 9 -10.34 -0.11 -1.27
CA CYS A 9 -9.09 -0.85 -1.37
C CYS A 9 -9.14 -1.89 -2.49
N TYR A 10 -8.08 -1.92 -3.29
CA TYR A 10 -7.81 -2.98 -4.23
C TYR A 10 -6.66 -3.84 -3.73
N SER A 11 -6.87 -5.14 -3.59
CA SER A 11 -5.89 -6.10 -3.11
C SER A 11 -5.49 -7.08 -4.21
N GLN A 12 -4.19 -7.35 -4.34
CA GLN A 12 -3.69 -8.34 -5.28
C GLN A 12 -2.49 -9.10 -4.69
N MET A 13 -2.49 -10.43 -4.85
CA MET A 13 -1.41 -11.30 -4.42
C MET A 13 -0.51 -11.66 -5.61
N PHE A 14 0.80 -11.61 -5.38
CA PHE A 14 1.84 -12.06 -6.28
C PHE A 14 2.63 -13.14 -5.55
N GLU A 15 2.92 -14.25 -6.21
CA GLU A 15 3.71 -15.34 -5.64
C GLU A 15 5.07 -15.37 -6.30
N ASP A 16 6.14 -15.57 -5.53
CA ASP A 16 7.49 -15.75 -6.05
C ASP A 16 8.10 -17.10 -5.64
N GLU A 17 8.76 -17.76 -6.59
CA GLU A 17 9.46 -19.03 -6.38
C GLU A 17 10.98 -18.80 -6.46
N ALA A 18 11.73 -19.29 -5.46
CA ALA A 18 13.18 -19.08 -5.39
C ALA A 18 13.90 -19.54 -6.67
N GLY A 19 14.69 -18.64 -7.27
CA GLY A 19 15.56 -18.97 -8.41
C GLY A 19 14.90 -18.83 -9.80
N ILE A 20 13.64 -18.42 -9.87
CA ILE A 20 12.97 -18.04 -11.10
C ILE A 20 12.96 -16.51 -11.16
N GLY A 21 13.48 -15.92 -12.24
CA GLY A 21 13.49 -14.45 -12.41
C GLY A 21 12.10 -13.83 -12.37
N ALA A 22 12.05 -12.49 -12.22
CA ALA A 22 10.86 -11.63 -12.12
C ALA A 22 9.51 -12.29 -12.46
N ILE A 23 8.69 -12.55 -11.43
CA ILE A 23 7.38 -13.17 -11.65
C ILE A 23 6.31 -12.15 -12.00
N THR A 24 5.62 -12.48 -13.09
CA THR A 24 4.53 -11.74 -13.74
C THR A 24 3.20 -12.51 -13.67
N SER A 25 3.09 -13.54 -12.82
CA SER A 25 1.85 -14.32 -12.69
C SER A 25 0.88 -13.66 -11.72
N ASN A 26 -0.04 -12.89 -12.28
CA ASN A 26 -1.22 -12.37 -11.60
C ASN A 26 -2.19 -13.52 -11.30
N LYS A 27 -2.32 -13.92 -10.04
CA LYS A 27 -3.41 -14.80 -9.62
C LYS A 27 -4.51 -13.96 -8.97
N ASN A 28 -5.61 -13.75 -9.70
CA ASN A 28 -6.86 -13.18 -9.16
C ASN A 28 -7.53 -14.24 -8.30
N PHE A 29 -7.05 -14.38 -7.08
CA PHE A 29 -7.50 -15.40 -6.16
C PHE A 29 -8.59 -14.82 -5.25
N SER A 30 -9.77 -15.44 -5.26
CA SER A 30 -10.79 -15.26 -4.22
C SER A 30 -10.32 -16.04 -2.98
N ILE A 31 -9.59 -15.39 -2.08
CA ILE A 31 -9.15 -15.96 -0.80
C ILE A 31 -9.17 -14.85 0.28
N PRO A 32 -9.25 -15.18 1.58
CA PRO A 32 -9.66 -14.27 2.67
C PRO A 32 -8.72 -13.06 2.90
N PHE A 33 -7.60 -13.00 2.20
CA PHE A 33 -6.60 -11.91 2.17
C PHE A 33 -7.06 -10.61 1.51
N ALA A 34 -8.34 -10.49 1.16
CA ALA A 34 -8.92 -9.31 0.51
C ALA A 34 -9.08 -8.10 1.44
N SER A 35 -8.87 -8.29 2.75
CA SER A 35 -9.03 -7.23 3.74
C SER A 35 -7.70 -6.92 4.45
N PRO A 36 -7.31 -5.64 4.55
CA PRO A 36 -6.22 -5.22 5.44
C PRO A 36 -6.51 -5.48 6.93
N PHE A 37 -7.74 -5.87 7.27
CA PHE A 37 -8.20 -6.16 8.63
C PHE A 37 -8.37 -7.66 8.91
N ASP A 38 -8.04 -8.55 7.97
CA ASP A 38 -8.08 -9.99 8.26
C ASP A 38 -6.86 -10.43 9.08
N SER A 39 -7.12 -11.36 9.99
CA SER A 39 -6.16 -11.90 10.97
C SER A 39 -5.08 -12.80 10.37
N ALA A 40 -5.19 -13.17 9.09
CA ALA A 40 -4.17 -13.90 8.34
C ALA A 40 -3.88 -13.19 7.00
N PRO A 41 -2.61 -12.98 6.59
CA PRO A 41 -1.37 -13.24 7.28
C PRO A 41 -0.79 -11.88 7.70
N TRP A 42 -1.13 -11.40 8.90
CA TRP A 42 -0.44 -10.25 9.48
C TRP A 42 0.99 -10.59 9.98
N THR A 43 1.47 -11.78 9.62
CA THR A 43 2.81 -12.30 9.84
C THR A 43 3.49 -12.49 8.49
N PHE A 44 4.55 -11.73 8.24
CA PHE A 44 5.40 -11.91 7.08
C PHE A 44 6.38 -13.06 7.34
N GLN A 45 6.94 -13.63 6.27
CA GLN A 45 8.08 -14.52 6.38
C GLN A 45 9.21 -13.79 7.12
N SER A 46 9.71 -14.37 8.22
CA SER A 46 10.87 -13.83 8.94
C SER A 46 12.08 -13.77 8.01
N GLY A 47 12.72 -12.60 7.94
CA GLY A 47 13.86 -12.36 7.05
C GLY A 47 13.49 -12.09 5.58
N SER A 48 12.20 -11.96 5.25
CA SER A 48 11.76 -11.36 3.99
C SER A 48 12.38 -9.97 3.86
N SER A 49 12.99 -9.68 2.71
CA SER A 49 13.51 -8.35 2.43
C SER A 49 13.52 -8.08 0.93
N ILE A 50 12.99 -6.92 0.56
CA ILE A 50 12.99 -6.39 -0.80
C ILE A 50 13.95 -5.22 -0.85
N ARG A 51 14.89 -5.26 -1.78
CA ARG A 51 15.82 -4.17 -2.11
C ARG A 51 15.33 -3.42 -3.34
N ASP A 52 15.75 -2.17 -3.50
CA ASP A 52 15.46 -1.35 -4.67
C ASP A 52 13.96 -1.20 -4.91
N PHE A 53 13.21 -1.05 -3.81
CA PHE A 53 11.77 -0.87 -3.83
C PHE A 53 11.42 0.42 -4.58
N GLN A 54 10.66 0.29 -5.65
CA GLN A 54 10.20 1.40 -6.47
C GLN A 54 8.75 1.19 -6.85
N VAL A 55 7.99 2.28 -6.83
CA VAL A 55 6.58 2.32 -7.23
C VAL A 55 6.44 3.35 -8.34
N GLN A 56 5.67 3.03 -9.38
CA GLN A 56 5.34 3.95 -10.46
C GLN A 56 3.84 4.06 -10.62
N VAL A 57 3.35 5.29 -10.78
CA VAL A 57 1.95 5.58 -11.10
C VAL A 57 1.93 6.29 -12.46
N GLY A 58 1.23 5.74 -13.45
CA GLY A 58 1.13 6.37 -14.77
C GLY A 58 2.49 6.62 -15.47
N ASN A 59 3.49 5.77 -15.22
CA ASN A 59 4.89 5.88 -15.67
C ASN A 59 5.74 6.96 -14.97
N ILE A 60 5.25 7.58 -13.88
CA ILE A 60 6.04 8.48 -13.04
C ILE A 60 6.45 7.74 -11.78
N ASN A 61 7.73 7.81 -11.41
CA ASN A 61 8.26 7.18 -10.20
C ASN A 61 7.77 7.91 -8.94
N VAL A 62 7.37 7.16 -7.92
CA VAL A 62 7.00 7.69 -6.61
C VAL A 62 8.21 8.12 -5.80
N PHE A 63 9.26 7.31 -5.83
CA PHE A 63 10.55 7.69 -5.27
C PHE A 63 11.43 8.23 -6.38
N GLN A 64 11.97 9.43 -6.20
CA GLN A 64 12.83 10.08 -7.19
C GLN A 64 14.12 9.27 -7.42
N ASP A 65 14.71 8.76 -6.34
CA ASP A 65 15.88 7.90 -6.36
C ASP A 65 15.55 6.52 -5.77
N VAL A 66 16.25 5.49 -6.25
CA VAL A 66 16.14 4.14 -5.71
C VAL A 66 16.88 4.10 -4.38
N HIS A 67 16.13 4.14 -3.28
CA HIS A 67 16.69 4.07 -1.93
C HIS A 67 16.44 2.70 -1.29
N SER A 68 17.37 2.29 -0.42
CA SER A 68 17.15 1.14 0.44
C SER A 68 16.07 1.50 1.46
N TYR A 69 14.91 0.86 1.36
CA TYR A 69 13.77 1.14 2.22
C TYR A 69 14.06 0.64 3.65
N ASP A 70 14.27 1.57 4.56
CA ASP A 70 14.54 1.32 5.98
C ASP A 70 13.38 1.83 6.86
N TRP A 71 13.41 1.49 8.14
CA TRP A 71 12.41 1.89 9.12
C TRP A 71 12.19 3.41 9.18
N MET A 72 13.24 4.22 9.04
CA MET A 72 13.10 5.68 9.02
C MET A 72 12.32 6.17 7.80
N THR A 73 12.54 5.57 6.63
CA THR A 73 11.74 5.83 5.42
C THR A 73 10.30 5.35 5.59
N CYS A 74 10.10 4.19 6.24
CA CYS A 74 8.77 3.68 6.57
C CYS A 74 8.00 4.66 7.47
N LEU A 75 8.66 5.23 8.47
CA LEU A 75 8.04 6.22 9.37
C LEU A 75 7.70 7.52 8.64
N ASP A 76 8.59 8.01 7.78
CA ASP A 76 8.36 9.21 6.98
C ASP A 76 7.13 9.03 6.06
N GLU A 77 7.03 7.91 5.36
CA GLU A 77 5.86 7.61 4.52
C GLU A 77 4.59 7.37 5.34
N PHE A 78 4.68 6.66 6.46
CA PHE A 78 3.52 6.41 7.32
C PHE A 78 2.97 7.68 7.99
N SER A 79 3.86 8.60 8.40
CA SER A 79 3.47 9.87 9.04
C SER A 79 2.56 10.71 8.15
N LYS A 80 2.71 10.61 6.82
CA LYS A 80 2.01 11.43 5.84
C LYS A 80 0.59 10.93 5.52
N LEU A 81 0.31 9.64 5.73
CA LEU A 81 -0.98 9.01 5.37
C LEU A 81 -2.18 9.48 6.22
N SER A 82 -1.94 10.12 7.36
CA SER A 82 -3.00 10.67 8.22
C SER A 82 -2.51 11.88 9.03
N ALA A 83 -1.62 12.68 8.44
CA ALA A 83 -1.17 13.90 9.08
C ALA A 83 -2.26 14.97 9.05
N VAL A 84 -2.90 15.21 10.19
CA VAL A 84 -3.87 16.32 10.39
C VAL A 84 -3.25 17.70 10.09
N ASN A 85 -1.91 17.80 10.19
CA ASN A 85 -1.17 19.06 10.04
C ASN A 85 0.02 18.98 9.05
N GLY A 86 -0.03 18.11 8.03
CA GLY A 86 1.06 18.06 7.03
C GLY A 86 2.44 17.80 7.64
N ASP A 87 2.50 16.86 8.59
CA ASP A 87 3.73 16.42 9.29
C ASP A 87 4.35 17.45 10.25
N LEU A 88 3.61 18.50 10.65
CA LEU A 88 4.08 19.47 11.67
C LEU A 88 3.79 19.06 13.13
N SER A 89 2.95 18.06 13.38
CA SER A 89 2.67 17.55 14.74
C SER A 89 2.72 16.03 14.78
N ARG A 90 3.71 15.50 15.51
CA ARG A 90 4.00 14.06 15.65
C ARG A 90 3.04 13.33 16.62
N GLU A 91 1.85 13.88 16.85
CA GLU A 91 1.11 13.68 18.11
C GLU A 91 0.21 12.44 18.15
N ILE A 92 0.14 11.64 17.08
CA ILE A 92 -0.59 10.37 17.13
C ILE A 92 0.23 9.25 16.46
N SER A 93 1.44 8.98 17.00
CA SER A 93 2.17 7.77 16.65
C SER A 93 1.54 6.58 17.37
N ASN A 94 0.84 5.72 16.64
CA ASN A 94 0.28 4.51 17.21
C ASN A 94 1.43 3.51 17.46
N GLY A 95 1.64 3.08 18.72
CA GLY A 95 2.75 2.20 19.12
C GLY A 95 2.55 0.71 18.74
N LEU A 96 1.70 0.41 17.77
CA LEU A 96 1.35 -0.97 17.40
C LEU A 96 2.49 -1.70 16.67
N ILE A 97 3.22 -0.97 15.82
CA ILE A 97 4.33 -1.49 15.03
C ILE A 97 5.61 -0.78 15.48
N GLY A 98 6.46 -1.51 16.21
CA GLY A 98 7.81 -1.07 16.59
C GLY A 98 8.86 -1.49 15.57
N LEU A 99 10.06 -0.92 15.67
CA LEU A 99 11.21 -1.27 14.82
C LEU A 99 11.52 -2.76 14.85
N ASP A 100 11.51 -3.36 16.03
CA ASP A 100 11.74 -4.78 16.26
C ASP A 100 10.72 -5.63 15.50
N LYS A 101 9.43 -5.33 15.67
CA LYS A 101 8.34 -6.04 14.98
C LYS A 101 8.42 -5.83 13.47
N TRP A 102 8.72 -4.63 13.00
CA TRP A 102 8.83 -4.33 11.59
C TRP A 102 10.00 -5.08 10.93
N GLN A 103 11.16 -5.14 11.60
CA GLN A 103 12.34 -5.83 11.10
C GLN A 103 12.16 -7.35 11.05
N THR A 104 11.49 -7.96 12.04
CA THR A 104 11.45 -9.42 12.16
C THR A 104 10.17 -10.07 11.66
N ALA A 105 9.02 -9.41 11.76
CA ALA A 105 7.72 -10.05 11.57
C ALA A 105 6.75 -9.29 10.65
N GLN A 106 6.89 -7.97 10.53
CA GLN A 106 5.92 -7.08 9.86
C GLN A 106 6.62 -6.08 8.93
N ARG A 107 7.38 -6.58 7.96
CA ARG A 107 8.13 -5.77 6.99
C ARG A 107 7.21 -5.17 5.92
N ILE A 108 6.36 -4.25 6.34
CA ILE A 108 5.44 -3.51 5.48
C ILE A 108 6.24 -2.44 4.73
N LEU A 109 6.01 -2.32 3.42
CA LEU A 109 6.56 -1.27 2.58
C LEU A 109 5.42 -0.35 2.15
N LEU A 110 5.57 0.95 2.40
CA LEU A 110 4.55 1.95 2.08
C LEU A 110 5.10 2.97 1.08
N ALA A 111 4.24 3.39 0.16
CA ALA A 111 4.52 4.46 -0.78
C ALA A 111 3.28 5.35 -0.89
N ASP A 112 3.43 6.63 -0.53
CA ASP A 112 2.39 7.63 -0.71
C ASP A 112 2.26 8.01 -2.21
N CYS A 113 1.26 7.43 -2.86
CA CYS A 113 0.97 7.65 -4.27
C CYS A 113 0.16 8.95 -4.52
N SER A 114 -0.36 9.60 -3.47
CA SER A 114 -1.22 10.79 -3.60
C SER A 114 -0.52 12.00 -4.21
N ARG A 115 0.81 12.03 -4.16
CA ARG A 115 1.66 13.13 -4.65
C ARG A 115 1.67 13.28 -6.18
N ILE A 116 1.23 12.25 -6.89
CA ILE A 116 1.44 12.07 -8.34
C ILE A 116 0.20 11.50 -9.01
N SER A 117 -0.69 10.89 -8.23
CA SER A 117 -1.97 10.42 -8.73
C SER A 117 -2.82 11.60 -9.20
N GLU A 118 -3.40 11.47 -10.37
CA GLU A 118 -4.41 12.41 -10.86
C GLU A 118 -5.79 11.86 -10.56
N ALA A 119 -6.69 12.70 -10.05
CA ALA A 119 -8.08 12.34 -9.86
C ALA A 119 -8.72 12.01 -11.22
N ASP A 120 -9.60 11.01 -11.22
CA ASP A 120 -10.50 10.65 -12.34
C ASP A 120 -9.81 10.14 -13.62
N VAL A 121 -8.49 9.92 -13.58
CA VAL A 121 -7.73 9.28 -14.66
C VAL A 121 -7.34 7.86 -14.25
N PRO A 122 -7.73 6.83 -15.03
CA PRO A 122 -7.23 5.47 -14.81
C PRO A 122 -5.72 5.40 -15.00
N GLN A 123 -4.98 5.22 -13.92
CA GLN A 123 -3.52 5.14 -13.92
C GLN A 123 -3.05 3.73 -13.55
N SER A 124 -2.06 3.20 -14.29
CA SER A 124 -1.44 1.92 -13.94
C SER A 124 -0.47 2.08 -12.79
N ILE A 125 -0.55 1.20 -11.79
CA ILE A 125 0.43 1.11 -10.71
C ILE A 125 1.38 -0.05 -11.02
N LYS A 126 2.69 0.24 -11.01
CA LYS A 126 3.74 -0.77 -11.17
C LYS A 126 4.61 -0.75 -9.93
N ILE A 127 4.91 -1.93 -9.42
CA ILE A 127 5.80 -2.12 -8.27
C ILE A 127 6.97 -2.96 -8.73
N SER A 128 8.19 -2.53 -8.41
CA SER A 128 9.42 -3.25 -8.72
C SER A 128 10.33 -3.30 -7.50
N GLY A 129 11.08 -4.38 -7.38
CA GLY A 129 12.06 -4.58 -6.34
C GLY A 129 12.72 -5.95 -6.49
N THR A 130 13.85 -6.14 -5.84
CA THR A 130 14.62 -7.40 -5.85
C THR A 130 14.45 -8.11 -4.52
N ASN A 131 13.93 -9.33 -4.53
CA ASN A 131 13.91 -10.20 -3.36
C ASN A 131 15.35 -10.65 -3.03
N ILE A 132 15.81 -10.37 -1.82
CA ILE A 132 17.14 -10.80 -1.34
C ILE A 132 17.06 -11.97 -0.36
N ALA A 133 15.87 -12.48 -0.07
CA ALA A 133 15.70 -13.66 0.76
C ALA A 133 16.18 -14.91 0.00
N THR A 134 16.59 -15.93 0.75
CA THR A 134 17.03 -17.23 0.19
C THR A 134 15.87 -18.12 -0.26
N GLN A 135 14.63 -17.68 -0.06
CA GLN A 135 13.40 -18.39 -0.40
C GLN A 135 12.48 -17.45 -1.20
N GLY A 136 11.62 -18.05 -2.03
CA GLY A 136 10.58 -17.33 -2.76
C GLY A 136 9.64 -16.61 -1.80
N THR A 137 9.14 -15.44 -2.18
CA THR A 137 8.33 -14.59 -1.29
C THR A 137 7.02 -14.24 -1.95
N ASN A 138 5.91 -14.48 -1.24
CA ASN A 138 4.60 -14.01 -1.69
C ASN A 138 4.39 -12.57 -1.24
N LEU A 139 3.95 -11.72 -2.16
CA LEU A 139 3.67 -10.30 -1.94
C LEU A 139 2.16 -10.06 -2.00
N LEU A 140 1.62 -9.50 -0.92
CA LEU A 140 0.27 -8.93 -0.91
C LEU A 140 0.38 -7.43 -1.14
N VAL A 141 -0.16 -6.96 -2.27
CA VAL A 141 -0.20 -5.55 -2.63
C VAL A 141 -1.60 -5.01 -2.31
N LEU A 142 -1.64 -3.95 -1.51
CA LEU A 142 -2.87 -3.25 -1.16
C LEU A 142 -2.78 -1.81 -1.67
N VAL A 143 -3.67 -1.45 -2.59
CA VAL A 143 -3.82 -0.09 -3.10
C VAL A 143 -5.06 0.50 -2.44
N VAL A 144 -4.85 1.45 -1.54
CA VAL A 144 -5.93 2.18 -0.85
C VAL A 144 -6.08 3.54 -1.51
N TYR A 145 -7.30 3.90 -1.89
CA TYR A 145 -7.61 5.17 -2.54
C TYR A 145 -8.89 5.79 -1.97
N GLU A 146 -9.00 7.11 -2.03
CA GLU A 146 -10.20 7.83 -1.61
C GLU A 146 -11.21 7.87 -2.76
N ARG A 147 -12.49 7.64 -2.45
CA ARG A 147 -13.61 7.85 -3.35
C ARG A 147 -14.64 8.77 -2.70
N SER A 148 -15.41 9.45 -3.53
CA SER A 148 -16.52 10.28 -3.08
C SER A 148 -17.85 9.75 -3.61
N LEU A 149 -18.89 9.81 -2.79
CA LEU A 149 -20.26 9.53 -3.18
C LEU A 149 -21.14 10.70 -2.76
N GLU A 150 -22.15 11.00 -3.57
CA GLU A 150 -23.15 12.01 -3.25
C GLU A 150 -24.45 11.32 -2.82
N LEU A 151 -24.88 11.61 -1.60
CA LEU A 151 -26.14 11.13 -1.06
C LEU A 151 -27.16 12.25 -1.05
N ASP A 152 -28.30 12.06 -1.71
CA ASP A 152 -29.44 12.93 -1.50
C ASP A 152 -30.13 12.57 -0.17
N ARG A 153 -30.18 13.55 0.74
CA ARG A 153 -30.73 13.38 2.08
C ARG A 153 -32.26 13.29 2.10
N THR A 154 -32.93 13.70 1.03
CA THR A 154 -34.40 13.75 0.97
C THR A 154 -34.97 12.48 0.34
N THR A 155 -34.35 12.00 -0.73
CA THR A 155 -34.78 10.81 -1.48
C THR A 155 -34.05 9.53 -1.08
N GLY A 156 -32.85 9.65 -0.48
CA GLY A 156 -32.00 8.51 -0.14
C GLY A 156 -31.23 7.94 -1.33
N GLU A 157 -31.31 8.57 -2.51
CA GLU A 157 -30.59 8.11 -3.69
C GLU A 157 -29.08 8.38 -3.58
N VAL A 158 -28.30 7.42 -4.09
CA VAL A 158 -26.84 7.48 -4.14
C VAL A 158 -26.41 7.76 -5.57
N TYR A 159 -25.73 8.87 -5.76
CA TYR A 159 -25.09 9.20 -7.03
C TYR A 159 -23.58 9.00 -6.87
N ARG A 160 -22.97 8.37 -7.87
CA ARG A 160 -21.51 8.40 -8.00
C ARG A 160 -21.13 9.82 -8.41
N ALA A 161 -20.30 10.48 -7.60
CA ALA A 161 -19.54 11.61 -8.09
C ALA A 161 -18.34 11.00 -8.79
N ASP A 162 -18.44 10.92 -10.12
CA ASP A 162 -17.36 10.46 -11.00
C ASP A 162 -16.17 11.41 -10.93
#